data_AF-A0A2E2RII5-F1
#
_entry.id   AF-A0A2E2RII5-F1
#
_cell.length_a   1.000
_cell.length_b   1.000
_cell.length_c   1.000
_cell.angle_alpha   90.00
_cell.angle_beta   90.00
_cell.angle_gamma   90.00
#
_symmetry.space_group_name_H-M   'P 1'
#
loop_
_entity.id
_entity.type
_entity.pdbx_description
1 polymer ?
#
loop_
_entity_poly.entity_id
_entity_poly.type
_entity_poly.pdbx_seq_one_letter_code
_entity_poly.pdbx_strand_id
1 'polypeptide(L)'
;MFTRLVLAAAIASGIATAHAGENEAVRFAIFHGYTAAIEEACPAYFVYSSATMGSHLSPGDRAQAMAMEPEWRNEMRRSVKSLGCDAAARDALAFTDLSFNQVWEYKR
;
A
#
# COMPACT_ATOMS: atom_id res chain seq x y z
N MET A 1 37.60 -1.59 -41.79
CA MET A 1 37.14 -0.22 -41.51
C MET A 1 36.22 -0.30 -40.30
N PHE A 2 36.66 0.22 -39.16
CA PHE A 2 35.88 0.25 -37.91
C PHE A 2 34.92 1.43 -37.95
N THR A 3 33.62 1.18 -37.74
CA THR A 3 32.70 2.26 -37.36
C THR A 3 31.87 1.76 -36.19
N ARG A 4 32.33 2.13 -34.99
CA ARG A 4 31.55 2.10 -33.76
C ARG A 4 30.47 3.17 -33.88
N LEU A 5 29.20 2.79 -33.76
CA LEU A 5 28.11 3.72 -33.46
C LEU A 5 27.63 3.41 -32.04
N VAL A 6 28.09 4.26 -31.13
CA VAL A 6 27.59 4.44 -29.77
C VAL A 6 26.55 5.55 -29.84
N LEU A 7 25.36 5.36 -29.26
CA LEU A 7 24.44 6.35 -28.67
C LEU A 7 23.04 5.71 -28.57
N ALA A 8 22.23 5.89 -27.54
CA ALA A 8 22.39 6.39 -26.20
C ALA A 8 21.19 5.85 -25.42
N ALA A 9 21.41 5.51 -24.15
CA ALA A 9 20.36 5.20 -23.21
C ALA A 9 19.52 6.46 -22.96
N ALA A 10 18.21 6.35 -23.13
CA ALA A 10 17.24 7.22 -22.48
C ALA A 10 16.31 6.29 -21.69
N ILE A 11 16.80 5.83 -20.54
CA ILE A 11 15.94 5.30 -19.50
C ILE A 11 15.23 6.54 -18.98
N ALA A 12 14.02 6.79 -19.48
CA ALA A 12 13.09 7.69 -18.82
C ALA A 12 12.67 7.00 -17.52
N SER A 13 13.56 7.03 -16.53
CA SER A 13 13.18 6.88 -15.14
C SER A 13 12.21 8.02 -14.90
N GLY A 14 10.92 7.70 -14.93
CA GLY A 14 9.87 8.58 -14.44
C GLY A 14 10.20 8.88 -12.98
N ILE A 15 10.95 9.95 -12.76
CA ILE A 15 11.06 10.58 -11.46
C ILE A 15 9.67 11.17 -11.26
N ALA A 16 8.79 10.36 -10.68
CA ALA A 16 7.60 10.85 -10.05
C ALA A 16 8.09 11.84 -9.00
N THR A 17 8.03 13.13 -9.33
CA THR A 17 8.09 14.20 -8.35
C THR A 17 6.82 14.08 -7.52
N ALA A 18 6.82 13.11 -6.60
CA ALA A 18 5.74 12.86 -5.69
C ALA A 18 5.59 14.13 -4.85
N HIS A 19 4.51 14.86 -5.07
CA HIS A 19 4.09 15.87 -4.12
C HIS A 19 3.88 15.13 -2.78
N ALA A 20 4.29 15.71 -1.65
CA ALA A 20 4.24 15.02 -0.36
C ALA A 20 2.85 14.41 -0.06
N GLY A 21 1.77 15.01 -0.57
CA GLY A 21 0.40 14.47 -0.51
C GLY A 21 0.13 13.26 -1.43
N GLU A 22 0.74 13.17 -2.62
CA GLU A 22 0.65 11.97 -3.48
C GLU A 22 1.32 10.77 -2.81
N ASN A 23 2.44 10.98 -2.13
CA ASN A 23 3.12 9.90 -1.41
C ASN A 23 2.27 9.39 -0.23
N GLU A 24 1.61 10.29 0.51
CA GLU A 24 0.74 9.90 1.63
C GLU A 24 -0.55 9.23 1.15
N ALA A 25 -1.18 9.73 0.08
CA ALA A 25 -2.34 9.12 -0.55
C ALA A 25 -2.04 7.70 -1.08
N VAL A 26 -0.91 7.52 -1.75
CA VAL A 26 -0.48 6.20 -2.26
C VAL A 26 -0.16 5.25 -1.11
N ARG A 27 0.61 5.68 -0.09
CA ARG A 27 0.88 4.86 1.11
C ARG A 27 -0.43 4.42 1.76
N PHE A 28 -1.38 5.33 1.93
CA PHE A 28 -2.68 5.02 2.51
C PHE A 28 -3.50 4.06 1.64
N ALA A 29 -3.47 4.21 0.32
CA ALA A 29 -4.15 3.28 -0.60
C ALA A 29 -3.58 1.86 -0.49
N ILE A 30 -2.26 1.73 -0.45
CA ILE A 30 -1.58 0.44 -0.24
C ILE A 30 -2.01 -0.15 1.10
N PHE A 31 -1.90 0.63 2.18
CA PHE A 31 -2.29 0.22 3.53
C PHE A 31 -3.74 -0.27 3.56
N HIS A 32 -4.68 0.53 3.06
CA HIS A 32 -6.10 0.20 3.08
C HIS A 32 -6.42 -1.05 2.24
N GLY A 33 -5.83 -1.18 1.04
CA GLY A 33 -6.01 -2.36 0.20
C GLY A 33 -5.40 -3.61 0.83
N TYR A 34 -4.26 -3.48 1.51
CA TYR A 34 -3.62 -4.58 2.22
C TYR A 34 -4.46 -5.03 3.40
N THR A 35 -4.95 -4.09 4.23
CA THR A 35 -5.79 -4.46 5.38
C THR A 35 -7.07 -5.16 4.95
N ALA A 36 -7.72 -4.68 3.88
CA ALA A 36 -8.90 -5.34 3.31
C ALA A 36 -8.57 -6.76 2.80
N ALA A 37 -7.44 -6.94 2.09
CA ALA A 37 -7.01 -8.26 1.63
C ALA A 37 -6.72 -9.23 2.78
N ILE A 38 -6.19 -8.73 3.90
CA ILE A 38 -5.95 -9.53 5.11
C ILE A 38 -7.28 -9.94 5.74
N GLU A 39 -8.22 -9.02 5.99
CA GLU A 39 -9.52 -9.36 6.61
C GLU A 39 -10.30 -10.41 5.80
N GLU A 40 -10.17 -10.40 4.48
CA GLU A 40 -10.79 -11.41 3.62
C GLU A 40 -10.17 -12.81 3.75
N ALA A 41 -8.84 -12.88 3.90
CA ALA A 41 -8.10 -14.14 3.90
C ALA A 41 -7.84 -14.70 5.29
N CYS A 42 -7.87 -13.85 6.32
CA CYS A 42 -7.37 -14.12 7.66
C CYS A 42 -8.45 -13.81 8.72
N PRO A 43 -9.35 -14.77 9.02
CA PRO A 43 -10.53 -14.53 9.86
C PRO A 43 -10.24 -14.20 11.33
N ALA A 44 -8.98 -14.32 11.77
CA ALA A 44 -8.54 -13.94 13.10
C ALA A 44 -8.16 -12.45 13.20
N TYR A 45 -8.01 -11.75 12.07
CA TYR A 45 -7.59 -10.36 11.99
C TYR A 45 -8.76 -9.47 11.58
N PHE A 46 -9.02 -8.45 12.39
CA PHE A 46 -10.02 -7.42 12.12
C PHE A 46 -9.34 -6.06 12.19
N VAL A 47 -9.59 -5.21 11.21
CA VAL A 47 -9.02 -3.86 11.18
C VAL A 47 -9.92 -2.90 11.96
N TYR A 48 -9.32 -2.04 12.80
CA TYR A 48 -10.07 -0.95 13.40
C TYR A 48 -10.45 0.07 12.34
N SER A 49 -11.73 0.45 12.30
CA SER A 49 -12.23 1.45 11.36
C SER A 49 -11.52 2.80 11.47
N SER A 50 -11.04 3.16 12.67
CA SER A 50 -10.24 4.36 12.88
C SER A 50 -8.91 4.35 12.13
N ALA A 51 -8.31 3.18 11.88
CA ALA A 51 -7.06 3.05 11.14
C ALA A 51 -7.26 3.28 9.63
N THR A 52 -8.41 2.89 9.09
CA THR A 52 -8.73 2.94 7.65
C THR A 52 -9.62 4.13 7.26
N MET A 53 -9.87 5.07 8.18
CA MET A 53 -10.74 6.22 7.90
C MET A 53 -10.07 7.31 7.05
N GLY A 54 -8.73 7.36 7.02
CA GLY A 54 -7.96 8.33 6.22
C GLY A 54 -8.19 9.79 6.65
N SER A 55 -8.47 10.03 7.93
CA SER A 55 -8.80 11.37 8.48
C SER A 55 -7.64 12.36 8.48
N HIS A 56 -6.40 11.86 8.33
CA HIS A 56 -5.19 12.68 8.20
C HIS A 56 -5.01 13.24 6.79
N LEU A 57 -5.67 12.66 5.78
CA LEU A 57 -5.58 13.09 4.40
C LEU A 57 -6.52 14.26 4.09
N SER A 58 -6.13 15.10 3.13
CA SER A 58 -7.05 16.04 2.51
C SER A 58 -8.20 15.29 1.82
N PRO A 59 -9.38 15.90 1.60
CA PRO A 59 -10.48 15.23 0.91
C PRO A 59 -10.12 14.73 -0.50
N GLY A 60 -9.27 15.46 -1.22
CA GLY A 60 -8.80 15.08 -2.56
C GLY A 60 -7.86 13.88 -2.52
N ASP A 61 -6.88 13.90 -1.63
CA ASP A 61 -5.92 12.81 -1.43
C ASP A 61 -6.63 11.54 -0.96
N ARG A 62 -7.60 11.67 -0.06
CA ARG A 62 -8.42 10.54 0.39
C ARG A 62 -9.22 9.95 -0.77
N ALA A 63 -9.83 10.78 -1.61
CA ALA A 63 -10.57 10.31 -2.78
C ALA A 63 -9.64 9.59 -3.79
N GLN A 64 -8.44 10.13 -4.02
CA GLN A 64 -7.42 9.50 -4.86
C GLN A 64 -7.01 8.14 -4.28
N ALA A 65 -6.73 8.07 -2.98
CA ALA A 65 -6.34 6.83 -2.32
C ALA A 65 -7.42 5.75 -2.44
N MET A 66 -8.68 6.10 -2.22
CA MET A 66 -9.81 5.16 -2.36
C MET A 66 -10.06 4.74 -3.81
N ALA A 67 -9.67 5.55 -4.80
CA ALA A 67 -9.73 5.15 -6.20
C ALA A 67 -8.66 4.11 -6.55
N MET A 68 -7.50 4.13 -5.89
CA MET A 68 -6.39 3.18 -6.09
C MET A 68 -6.54 1.89 -5.26
N GLU A 69 -7.25 1.95 -4.13
CA GLU A 69 -7.43 0.84 -3.18
C GLU A 69 -7.79 -0.51 -3.84
N PRO A 70 -8.70 -0.60 -4.82
CA PRO A 70 -9.07 -1.89 -5.40
C PRO A 70 -7.92 -2.59 -6.14
N GLU A 71 -7.03 -1.82 -6.77
CA GLU A 71 -5.85 -2.37 -7.44
C GLU A 71 -4.88 -2.93 -6.41
N TRP A 72 -4.57 -2.15 -5.37
CA TRP A 72 -3.69 -2.57 -4.28
C TRP A 72 -4.24 -3.77 -3.51
N ARG A 73 -5.54 -3.83 -3.26
CA ARG A 73 -6.18 -4.99 -2.62
C ARG A 73 -5.95 -6.26 -3.43
N ASN A 74 -6.11 -6.20 -4.75
CA ASN A 74 -5.86 -7.35 -5.62
C ASN A 74 -4.39 -7.78 -5.62
N GLU A 75 -3.47 -6.82 -5.60
CA GLU A 75 -2.03 -7.09 -5.48
C GLU A 75 -1.71 -7.73 -4.12
N MET A 76 -2.18 -7.14 -3.03
CA MET A 76 -1.85 -7.56 -1.67
C MET A 76 -2.44 -8.92 -1.30
N ARG A 77 -3.55 -9.36 -1.92
CA ARG A 77 -4.03 -10.74 -1.79
C ARG A 77 -2.95 -11.77 -2.14
N ARG A 78 -2.07 -11.48 -3.10
CA ARG A 78 -0.95 -12.36 -3.46
C ARG A 78 0.10 -12.37 -2.35
N SER A 79 0.41 -11.21 -1.79
CA SER A 79 1.33 -11.06 -0.65
C SER A 79 0.81 -11.81 0.57
N VAL A 80 -0.47 -11.65 0.93
CA VAL A 80 -1.10 -12.39 2.06
C VAL A 80 -0.97 -13.90 1.85
N LYS A 81 -1.25 -14.40 0.65
CA LYS A 81 -1.13 -15.83 0.32
C LYS A 81 0.31 -16.34 0.44
N SER A 82 1.29 -15.52 0.09
CA SER A 82 2.72 -15.89 0.15
C SER A 82 3.29 -15.83 1.56
N LEU A 83 2.92 -14.82 2.34
CA LEU A 83 3.51 -14.53 3.65
C LEU A 83 2.81 -15.27 4.78
N GLY A 84 1.50 -15.53 4.64
CA GLY A 84 0.64 -15.95 5.74
C GLY A 84 0.17 -14.77 6.58
N CYS A 85 -0.88 -15.01 7.38
CA CYS A 85 -1.65 -13.96 8.05
C CYS A 85 -0.83 -13.07 8.99
N ASP A 86 -0.06 -13.65 9.91
CA ASP A 86 0.67 -12.87 10.91
C ASP A 86 1.78 -12.02 10.30
N ALA A 87 2.50 -12.57 9.32
CA ALA A 87 3.55 -11.86 8.61
C ALA A 87 2.95 -10.73 7.77
N ALA A 88 1.86 -10.99 7.05
CA ALA A 88 1.16 -9.98 6.27
C ALA A 88 0.59 -8.84 7.14
N ALA A 89 0.01 -9.16 8.30
CA ALA A 89 -0.51 -8.15 9.23
C ALA A 89 0.58 -7.22 9.77
N ARG A 90 1.80 -7.74 9.97
CA ARG A 90 2.97 -6.92 10.34
C ARG A 90 3.53 -6.14 9.17
N ASP A 91 3.58 -6.75 7.99
CA ASP A 91 4.08 -6.13 6.76
C ASP A 91 3.22 -4.93 6.35
N ALA A 92 1.90 -5.03 6.49
CA ALA A 92 0.97 -3.93 6.25
C ALA A 92 1.31 -2.66 7.06
N LEU A 93 1.94 -2.81 8.23
CA LEU A 93 2.33 -1.66 9.06
C LEU A 93 3.46 -0.84 8.44
N ALA A 94 4.21 -1.35 7.45
CA ALA A 94 5.22 -0.56 6.75
C ALA A 94 4.63 0.64 5.98
N PHE A 95 3.33 0.59 5.71
CA PHE A 95 2.61 1.61 4.92
C PHE A 95 1.87 2.63 5.78
N THR A 96 1.99 2.55 7.10
CA THR A 96 1.34 3.47 8.04
C THR A 96 2.28 3.79 9.20
N ASP A 97 2.03 4.91 9.87
CA ASP A 97 2.76 5.26 11.09
C ASP A 97 2.05 4.74 12.36
N LEU A 98 0.97 3.97 12.17
CA LEU A 98 0.21 3.33 13.24
C LEU A 98 0.91 2.07 13.75
N SER A 99 0.81 1.82 15.06
CA SER A 99 1.26 0.57 15.67
C SER A 99 0.29 -0.58 15.42
N PHE A 100 0.76 -1.82 15.61
CA PHE A 100 -0.06 -3.03 15.43
C PHE A 100 -1.38 -2.97 16.21
N ASN A 101 -1.36 -2.52 17.47
CA ASN A 101 -2.55 -2.45 18.33
C ASN A 101 -3.49 -1.29 17.98
N GLN A 102 -3.04 -0.34 17.15
CA GLN A 102 -3.90 0.71 16.60
C GLN A 102 -4.58 0.29 15.30
N VAL A 103 -4.04 -0.73 14.62
CA VAL A 103 -4.58 -1.25 13.35
C VAL A 103 -5.44 -2.48 13.58
N TRP A 104 -4.98 -3.43 14.37
CA TRP A 104 -5.54 -4.77 14.42
C TRP A 104 -6.21 -5.11 15.75
N GLU A 105 -7.44 -5.63 15.67
CA GLU A 105 -8.01 -6.53 16.65
C GLU A 105 -7.70 -7.98 16.21
N TYR A 106 -7.03 -8.74 17.07
CA TYR A 106 -6.62 -10.11 16.78
C TYR A 106 -7.24 -11.09 17.77
N LYS A 107 -8.05 -12.02 17.27
CA LYS A 107 -8.62 -13.12 18.07
C LYS A 107 -7.64 -14.28 18.10
N ARG A 108 -7.15 -14.60 19.30
CA ARG A 108 -6.32 -15.77 19.58
C ARG A 108 -7.12 -17.06 19.55
#